data_AF-A0A7V5CXI2-F1
#
_entry.id   AF-A0A7V5CXI2-F1
#
_cell.length_a   1.000
_cell.length_b   1.000
_cell.length_c   1.000
_cell.angle_alpha   90.00
_cell.angle_beta   90.00
_cell.angle_gamma   90.00
#
_symmetry.space_group_name_H-M   'P 1'
#
loop_
_entity.id
_entity.type
_entity.pdbx_description
1 polymer ?
#
loop_
_entity_poly.entity_id
_entity_poly.type
_entity_poly.pdbx_seq_one_letter_code
_entity_poly.pdbx_strand_id
1 'polypeptide(L)' 'MDKATNVKTRMVAQKNPQVFGTLGHYTVADFKFYFLTGTDITEADRIVLNGETYDVVIAYPDSSGHHIEVGANKVSFK' A
#
# COMPACT_ATOMS: atom_id res chain seq x y z
N MET A 1 -6.11 -8.76 17.45
CA MET A 1 -6.75 -9.03 16.15
C MET A 1 -5.83 -9.92 15.37
N ASP A 2 -6.36 -11.00 14.79
CA ASP A 2 -5.57 -11.85 13.88
C ASP A 2 -5.26 -11.06 12.62
N LYS A 3 -4.01 -11.14 12.15
CA LYS A 3 -3.59 -10.47 10.92
C LYS A 3 -4.27 -11.16 9.73
N ALA A 4 -4.83 -10.39 8.81
CA ALA A 4 -5.41 -10.95 7.59
C ALA A 4 -4.33 -11.65 6.76
N THR A 5 -4.59 -12.90 6.35
CA THR A 5 -3.69 -13.70 5.51
C THR A 5 -4.38 -14.07 4.20
N ASN A 6 -3.60 -14.32 3.14
CA ASN A 6 -4.11 -14.70 1.81
C ASN A 6 -5.08 -13.67 1.20
N VAL A 7 -4.87 -12.39 1.52
CA VAL A 7 -5.66 -11.29 0.96
C VAL A 7 -5.29 -11.11 -0.51
N LYS A 8 -6.30 -11.09 -1.40
CA LYS A 8 -6.08 -10.84 -2.82
C LYS A 8 -5.54 -9.43 -3.02
N THR A 9 -4.39 -9.34 -3.69
CA THR A 9 -3.71 -8.08 -3.96
C THR A 9 -3.07 -8.10 -5.34
N ARG A 10 -2.88 -6.92 -5.94
CA ARG A 10 -2.07 -6.73 -7.14
C ARG A 10 -1.00 -5.68 -6.84
N MET A 11 0.26 -6.05 -6.99
CA MET A 11 1.39 -5.12 -6.92
C MET A 11 1.74 -4.59 -8.31
N VAL A 12 1.99 -3.29 -8.38
CA VAL A 12 2.53 -2.62 -9.57
C VAL A 12 3.83 -1.93 -9.15
N ALA A 13 4.95 -2.44 -9.66
CA ALA A 13 6.23 -1.77 -9.50
C ALA A 13 6.21 -0.46 -10.29
N GLN A 14 6.47 0.65 -9.62
CA GLN A 14 6.53 1.94 -10.27
C GLN A 14 7.97 2.23 -10.70
N LYS A 15 8.14 2.74 -11.92
CA LYS A 15 9.47 3.14 -12.42
C LYS A 15 10.04 4.33 -11.65
N ASN A 16 9.16 5.18 -11.12
CA ASN A 16 9.49 6.34 -10.29
C ASN A 16 8.60 6.32 -9.05
N PRO A 17 9.10 6.75 -7.88
CA PRO A 17 8.27 6.89 -6.68
C PRO A 17 7.10 7.83 -6.96
N GLN A 18 5.91 7.46 -6.52
CA GLN A 18 4.76 8.36 -6.58
C GLN A 18 4.71 9.24 -5.34
N VAL A 19 4.46 10.52 -5.60
CA VAL A 19 4.13 11.49 -4.57
C VAL A 19 2.62 11.51 -4.42
N PHE A 20 2.16 11.04 -3.27
CA PHE A 20 0.80 11.19 -2.82
C PHE A 20 0.74 12.42 -1.93
N GLY A 21 -0.30 13.25 -2.04
CA GLY A 21 -0.37 14.43 -1.19
C GLY A 21 -1.70 15.15 -1.19
N THR A 22 -1.97 15.76 -0.04
CA THR A 22 -2.93 16.85 0.14
C THR A 22 -2.15 18.14 0.41
N LEU A 23 -2.81 19.30 0.32
CA LEU A 23 -2.15 20.60 0.51
C LEU A 23 -1.33 20.63 1.82
N GLY A 24 0.00 20.71 1.70
CA GLY A 24 0.94 20.78 2.83
C GLY A 24 1.54 19.45 3.30
N HIS A 25 1.09 18.31 2.79
CA HIS A 25 1.60 16.99 3.16
C HIS A 25 1.89 16.13 1.93
N TYR A 26 3.14 15.69 1.81
CA TYR A 26 3.60 14.83 0.72
C TYR A 26 4.15 13.53 1.29
N THR A 27 3.68 12.41 0.77
CA THR A 27 4.16 11.08 1.09
C THR A 27 4.69 10.45 -0.18
N VAL A 28 5.91 9.91 -0.12
CA VAL A 28 6.53 9.21 -1.25
C VAL A 28 6.38 7.72 -1.05
N ALA A 29 5.83 7.02 -2.05
CA ALA A 29 5.79 5.57 -2.08
C ALA A 29 6.52 5.01 -3.31
N ASP A 30 7.36 4.01 -3.10
CA ASP A 30 8.11 3.31 -4.14
C ASP A 30 7.26 2.24 -4.84
N PHE A 31 6.29 1.68 -4.13
CA PHE A 31 5.44 0.59 -4.59
C PHE A 31 3.97 0.94 -4.46
N LYS A 32 3.19 0.47 -5.43
CA LYS A 32 1.73 0.56 -5.39
C LYS A 32 1.10 -0.82 -5.34
N PHE A 33 0.14 -0.97 -4.43
CA PHE A 33 -0.67 -2.15 -4.25
C PHE A 33 -2.14 -1.80 -4.46
N TYR A 34 -2.91 -2.76 -4.98
CA TYR A 34 -4.35 -2.65 -5.12
C TYR A 34 -5.02 -3.79 -4.35
N PHE A 35 -5.90 -3.43 -3.43
CA PHE A 35 -6.74 -4.35 -2.66
C PHE A 35 -8.20 -4.15 -3.04
N LEU A 36 -9.06 -5.13 -2.77
CA LEU A 36 -10.50 -4.95 -2.98
C LEU A 36 -11.07 -3.99 -1.94
N THR A 37 -12.02 -3.15 -2.33
CA THR A 37 -12.80 -2.33 -1.39
C THR A 37 -13.43 -3.20 -0.30
N GLY A 38 -13.29 -2.79 0.96
CA GLY A 38 -13.68 -3.57 2.14
C GLY A 38 -12.54 -4.36 2.78
N THR A 39 -11.35 -4.39 2.15
CA THR A 39 -10.13 -4.85 2.83
C THR A 39 -9.77 -3.86 3.93
N ASP A 40 -9.59 -4.36 5.16
CA ASP A 40 -9.08 -3.57 6.27
C ASP A 40 -7.56 -3.40 6.11
N ILE A 41 -7.14 -2.23 5.62
CA ILE A 41 -5.74 -1.86 5.42
C ILE A 41 -5.54 -0.37 5.65
N THR A 42 -4.54 -0.04 6.45
CA THR A 42 -4.25 1.31 6.93
C THR A 42 -2.76 1.61 6.91
N GLU A 43 -2.39 2.87 7.18
CA GLU A 43 -0.99 3.32 7.31
C GLU A 43 -0.26 2.72 8.52
N ALA A 44 -0.97 2.06 9.44
CA ALA A 44 -0.35 1.32 10.55
C ALA A 44 0.07 -0.11 10.16
N ASP A 45 -0.28 -0.57 8.95
CA ASP A 45 -0.10 -1.95 8.51
C ASP A 45 1.19 -2.19 7.73
N ARG A 46 1.53 -3.48 7.63
CA ARG A 46 2.62 -4.00 6.81
C ARG A 46 2.11 -5.04 5.83
N ILE A 47 2.55 -4.95 4.59
CA ILE A 47 2.28 -5.94 3.55
C ILE A 47 3.46 -6.91 3.50
N VAL A 48 3.17 -8.21 3.59
CA VAL A 48 4.17 -9.27 3.38
C VAL A 48 3.82 -10.01 2.10
N LEU A 49 4.69 -9.93 1.09
CA LEU A 49 4.49 -10.53 -0.21
C LEU A 49 5.79 -11.15 -0.70
N ASN A 50 5.76 -12.43 -1.10
CA ASN A 50 6.92 -13.15 -1.65
C ASN A 50 8.19 -13.10 -0.77
N GLY A 51 8.02 -13.10 0.56
CA GLY A 51 9.13 -13.02 1.52
C GLY A 51 9.67 -11.61 1.76
N GLU A 52 9.11 -10.60 1.12
CA GLU A 52 9.45 -9.19 1.31
C GLU A 52 8.41 -8.49 2.17
N THR A 53 8.83 -7.48 2.94
CA THR A 53 7.97 -6.68 3.81
C THR A 53 7.94 -5.23 3.34
N TYR A 54 6.75 -4.64 3.35
CA TYR A 54 6.51 -3.26 2.92
C TYR A 54 5.71 -2.52 4.00
N ASP A 55 6.15 -1.35 4.42
CA ASP A 55 5.41 -0.45 5.31
C ASP A 55 4.40 0.36 4.46
N VAL A 56 3.13 0.33 4.85
CA VAL A 56 2.10 1.14 4.20
C VAL A 56 2.30 2.60 4.57
N VAL A 57 2.37 3.48 3.57
CA VAL A 57 2.55 4.92 3.80
C VAL A 57 1.30 5.72 3.42
N ILE A 58 0.42 5.14 2.60
CA ILE A 58 -0.89 5.72 2.31
C ILE A 58 -1.85 4.62 1.83
N ALA A 59 -3.12 4.73 2.17
CA ALA A 59 -4.18 3.86 1.68
C ALA A 59 -5.47 4.65 1.44
N TYR A 60 -6.01 4.65 0.23
CA TYR A 60 -7.27 5.32 -0.08
C TYR A 60 -8.07 4.59 -1.16
N PRO A 61 -9.41 4.67 -1.15
CA PRO A 61 -10.23 4.14 -2.23
C PRO A 61 -9.88 4.79 -3.58
N ASP A 62 -9.71 3.99 -4.62
CA ASP A 62 -9.50 4.51 -5.97
C ASP A 62 -10.79 5.18 -6.50
N SER A 63 -10.67 5.93 -7.61
CA SER A 63 -11.82 6.63 -8.20
C SER A 63 -12.89 5.70 -8.75
N SER A 64 -12.59 4.40 -8.92
CA SER A 64 -13.56 3.41 -9.38
C SER A 64 -14.44 2.89 -8.25
N GLY A 65 -14.00 3.05 -6.99
CA GLY A 65 -14.68 2.52 -5.81
C GLY A 65 -14.57 0.99 -5.66
N HIS A 66 -13.89 0.30 -6.57
CA HIS A 66 -13.72 -1.16 -6.54
C HIS A 66 -12.43 -1.59 -5.84
N HIS A 67 -11.45 -0.69 -5.74
CA HIS A 67 -10.18 -0.99 -5.10
C HIS A 67 -9.77 0.07 -4.08
N ILE A 68 -8.91 -0.35 -3.17
CA ILE A 68 -8.11 0.52 -2.32
C ILE A 68 -6.73 0.58 -2.96
N GLU A 69 -6.32 1.78 -3.34
CA GLU A 69 -4.97 2.08 -3.78
C GLU A 69 -4.08 2.31 -2.56
N VAL A 70 -2.98 1.57 -2.48
CA VAL A 70 -2.08 1.56 -1.34
C VAL A 70 -0.67 1.86 -1.80
N GLY A 71 -0.08 2.95 -1.30
CA GLY A 71 1.34 3.24 -1.45
C GLY A 71 2.11 2.61 -0.30
N ALA A 72 3.21 1.91 -0.59
CA ALA A 72 4.07 1.31 0.41
C ALA A 72 5.55 1.39 0.05
N ASN A 73 6.42 1.31 1.07
CA ASN A 73 7.87 1.33 0.94
C ASN A 73 8.47 0.03 1.45
N LYS A 74 9.44 -0.52 0.73
CA LYS A 74 10.10 -1.79 1.11
C LYS A 74 10.93 -1.59 2.37
N VAL A 75 10.72 -2.45 3.37
CA VAL A 75 11.52 -2.47 4.59
C VAL A 75 12.83 -3.21 4.31
N SER A 76 13.95 -2.52 4.50
CA SER A 76 15.28 -3.13 4.44
C SER A 76 15.88 -3.18 5.84
N PHE A 77 16.13 -4.38 6.35
CA PHE A 77 16.90 -4.55 7.58
C PHE A 77 18.38 -4.43 7.23
N LYS A 78 19.07 -3.46 7.85
CA LYS A 78 20.53 -3.34 7.80
C LYS A 78 21.17 -4.22 8.84
#